data_AF-A0A6I4Z5R4-F1
#
_entry.id   AF-A0A6I4Z5R4-F1
#
_cell.length_a   1.000
_cell.length_b   1.000
_cell.length_c   1.000
_cell.angle_alpha   90.00
_cell.angle_beta   90.00
_cell.angle_gamma   90.00
#
_symmetry.space_group_name_H-M   'P 1'
#
loop_
_entity.id
_entity.type
_entity.pdbx_description
1 polymer ?
#
loop_
_entity_poly.entity_id
_entity_poly.type
_entity_poly.pdbx_seq_one_letter_code
_entity_poly.pdbx_strand_id
1 'polypeptide(L)'
;MDLRPDRRLHPHQRRLHDVSGSGPLVVKVGGSTLGAADTTFHDIAMLDRAGERPIVVHGGGAEASRWLDAMGIESRFIDGLRATDERALPVIVAVFAGLVNKRIVSALNAAGARAAGLSGADGRTLECEQRRPELGFVGTPVAAHPEAVLALRDAGFVPVVSPVGYVPNEDGDQLVNVNADEAAGWIASAVDARELVFLTDVEGVRGADDAVIPELDAASVGDLRDRGVIAGGMIPKTDACLLAAELGVPSHIIDGREAGALLDREGRGTVFPPANG
;
A
#
# COMPACT_ATOMS: atom_id res chain seq x y z
N MET A 1 16.49 -37.06 -12.08
CA MET A 1 15.16 -37.42 -11.53
C MET A 1 14.46 -36.10 -11.30
N ASP A 2 13.64 -35.71 -12.27
CA ASP A 2 13.04 -34.38 -12.39
C ASP A 2 11.85 -34.28 -11.41
N LEU A 3 12.03 -33.56 -10.30
CA LEU A 3 10.98 -33.30 -9.31
C LEU A 3 10.48 -31.87 -9.49
N ARG A 4 9.61 -31.68 -10.48
CA ARG A 4 8.73 -30.50 -10.49
C ARG A 4 7.51 -30.83 -9.62
N PRO A 5 7.22 -30.08 -8.55
CA PRO A 5 5.98 -30.27 -7.82
C PRO A 5 4.82 -29.78 -8.68
N ASP A 6 3.87 -30.68 -8.92
CA ASP A 6 2.60 -30.46 -9.60
C ASP A 6 1.81 -29.38 -8.83
N ARG A 7 1.79 -28.15 -9.34
CA ARG A 7 0.92 -27.07 -8.84
C ARG A 7 -0.52 -27.38 -9.24
N ARG A 8 -1.20 -28.24 -8.47
CA ARG A 8 -2.65 -28.41 -8.54
C ARG A 8 -3.27 -28.07 -7.19
N LEU A 9 -4.00 -26.95 -7.16
CA LEU A 9 -4.84 -26.56 -6.04
C LEU A 9 -5.86 -27.67 -5.72
N HIS A 10 -6.05 -27.95 -4.43
CA HIS A 10 -6.95 -29.00 -3.95
C HIS A 10 -8.43 -28.65 -4.24
N PRO A 11 -9.31 -29.65 -4.47
CA PRO A 11 -10.72 -29.42 -4.84
C PRO A 11 -11.57 -28.61 -3.85
N HIS A 12 -11.15 -28.47 -2.59
CA HIS A 12 -11.86 -27.65 -1.59
C HIS A 12 -11.53 -26.15 -1.69
N GLN A 13 -10.45 -25.77 -2.37
CA GLN A 13 -10.07 -24.37 -2.65
C GLN A 13 -10.82 -23.78 -3.85
N ARG A 14 -11.55 -24.61 -4.62
CA ARG A 14 -12.34 -24.19 -5.79
C ARG A 14 -13.70 -23.57 -5.46
N ARG A 15 -14.07 -23.43 -4.18
CA ARG A 15 -15.44 -23.06 -3.76
C ARG A 15 -15.59 -21.72 -3.03
N LEU A 16 -14.63 -20.80 -3.19
CA LEU A 16 -14.78 -19.40 -2.76
C LEU A 16 -14.37 -18.37 -3.82
N HIS A 17 -13.94 -18.81 -5.00
CA HIS A 17 -13.70 -17.93 -6.14
C HIS A 17 -15.00 -17.75 -6.95
N ASP A 18 -15.98 -17.05 -6.39
CA ASP A 18 -16.95 -16.30 -7.19
C ASP A 18 -17.83 -15.42 -6.28
N VAL A 19 -17.43 -14.15 -6.10
CA VAL A 19 -18.38 -13.05 -5.91
C VAL A 19 -17.77 -11.83 -6.61
N SER A 20 -18.26 -11.55 -7.83
CA SER A 20 -17.80 -10.54 -8.80
C SER A 20 -16.53 -10.94 -9.56
N GLY A 21 -16.63 -11.01 -10.89
CA GLY A 21 -15.56 -11.42 -11.81
C GLY A 21 -14.43 -10.40 -11.98
N SER A 22 -13.95 -9.82 -10.88
CA SER A 22 -12.85 -8.85 -10.85
C SER A 22 -12.06 -9.04 -9.56
N GLY A 23 -10.73 -8.94 -9.60
CA GLY A 23 -9.87 -9.13 -8.42
C GLY A 23 -10.17 -8.18 -7.25
N PRO A 24 -9.47 -8.33 -6.11
CA PRO A 24 -9.71 -7.52 -4.92
C PRO A 24 -9.41 -6.04 -5.16
N LEU A 25 -10.06 -5.17 -4.39
CA LEU A 25 -9.69 -3.76 -4.26
C LEU A 25 -8.52 -3.64 -3.27
N VAL A 26 -7.42 -3.01 -3.67
CA VAL A 26 -6.37 -2.61 -2.71
C VAL A 26 -6.51 -1.13 -2.38
N VAL A 27 -6.55 -0.82 -1.08
CA VAL A 27 -6.69 0.54 -0.58
C VAL A 27 -5.43 0.93 0.17
N LYS A 28 -4.69 1.89 -0.36
CA LYS A 28 -3.55 2.49 0.30
C LYS A 28 -4.01 3.67 1.16
N VAL A 29 -4.05 3.45 2.47
CA VAL A 29 -4.41 4.47 3.46
C VAL A 29 -3.18 5.31 3.83
N GLY A 30 -3.29 6.62 3.65
CA GLY A 30 -2.30 7.61 4.09
C GLY A 30 -2.32 7.82 5.61
N GLY A 31 -1.22 8.36 6.17
CA GLY A 31 -1.19 8.74 7.59
C GLY A 31 -1.96 10.02 7.92
N SER A 32 -2.29 10.82 6.91
CA SER A 32 -2.96 12.12 7.01
C SER A 32 -4.46 12.08 6.71
N THR A 33 -5.04 10.92 6.38
CA THR A 33 -6.43 10.85 5.91
C THR A 33 -7.48 11.01 7.01
N LEU A 34 -7.10 10.93 8.30
CA LEU A 34 -8.02 10.97 9.46
C LEU A 34 -8.54 12.39 9.81
N GLY A 35 -9.14 13.08 8.85
CA GLY A 35 -9.90 14.30 9.09
C GLY A 35 -11.16 14.06 9.95
N ALA A 36 -11.77 15.12 10.48
CA ALA A 36 -12.96 15.01 11.33
C ALA A 36 -14.20 14.41 10.62
N ALA A 37 -14.22 14.46 9.28
CA ALA A 37 -15.27 13.89 8.44
C ALA A 37 -14.83 12.61 7.70
N ASP A 38 -13.64 12.08 7.98
CA ASP A 38 -13.10 10.90 7.31
C ASP A 38 -13.93 9.65 7.65
N THR A 39 -14.48 9.01 6.61
CA THR A 39 -15.24 7.77 6.69
C THR A 39 -14.46 6.55 6.20
N THR A 40 -13.16 6.66 5.90
CA THR A 40 -12.33 5.61 5.28
C THR A 40 -12.58 4.22 5.87
N PHE A 41 -12.55 4.06 7.20
CA PHE A 41 -12.76 2.75 7.82
C PHE A 41 -14.22 2.26 7.74
N HIS A 42 -15.18 3.18 7.77
CA HIS A 42 -16.58 2.86 7.53
C HIS A 42 -16.79 2.41 6.08
N ASP A 43 -16.24 3.13 5.12
CA ASP A 43 -16.33 2.84 3.69
C ASP A 43 -15.70 1.48 3.37
N ILE A 44 -14.50 1.19 3.90
CA ILE A 44 -13.86 -0.14 3.78
C ILE A 44 -14.75 -1.23 4.35
N ALA A 45 -15.37 -1.01 5.52
CA ALA A 45 -16.27 -2.00 6.10
C ALA A 45 -17.56 -2.20 5.28
N MET A 46 -18.08 -1.14 4.65
CA MET A 46 -19.22 -1.22 3.74
C MET A 46 -18.87 -1.99 2.47
N LEU A 47 -17.71 -1.74 1.87
CA LEU A 47 -17.19 -2.47 0.71
C LEU A 47 -16.97 -3.95 1.01
N ASP A 48 -16.42 -4.28 2.18
CA ASP A 48 -16.28 -5.68 2.61
C ASP A 48 -17.63 -6.39 2.72
N ARG A 49 -18.64 -5.74 3.33
CA ARG A 49 -20.02 -6.26 3.41
C ARG A 49 -20.68 -6.39 2.03
N ALA A 50 -20.36 -5.50 1.10
CA ALA A 50 -20.83 -5.56 -0.28
C ALA A 50 -20.16 -6.67 -1.10
N GLY A 51 -19.11 -7.31 -0.57
CA GLY A 51 -18.42 -8.41 -1.22
C GLY A 51 -17.18 -8.02 -2.01
N GLU A 52 -16.74 -6.77 -1.95
CA GLU A 52 -15.55 -6.29 -2.68
C GLU A 52 -14.22 -6.74 -2.05
N ARG A 53 -14.26 -7.31 -0.83
CA ARG A 53 -13.13 -7.94 -0.12
C ARG A 53 -11.85 -7.08 -0.16
N PRO A 54 -11.89 -5.84 0.37
CA PRO A 54 -10.76 -4.92 0.29
C PRO A 54 -9.54 -5.44 1.04
N ILE A 55 -8.36 -5.09 0.54
CA ILE A 55 -7.07 -5.27 1.21
C ILE A 55 -6.51 -3.89 1.50
N VAL A 56 -6.06 -3.66 2.74
CA VAL A 56 -5.55 -2.36 3.16
C VAL A 56 -4.04 -2.41 3.25
N VAL A 57 -3.35 -1.45 2.64
CA VAL A 57 -1.94 -1.15 2.89
C VAL A 57 -1.88 0.20 3.56
N HIS A 58 -1.05 0.39 4.58
CA HIS A 58 -1.03 1.67 5.33
C HIS A 58 0.35 2.33 5.35
N GLY A 59 0.36 3.65 5.55
CA GLY A 59 1.56 4.38 5.94
C GLY A 59 1.68 4.53 7.46
N GLY A 60 2.63 5.33 7.91
CA GLY A 60 2.75 5.66 9.35
C GLY A 60 3.75 6.77 9.64
N GLY A 61 4.14 7.55 8.63
CA GLY A 61 5.32 8.41 8.68
C GLY A 61 5.30 9.44 9.81
N ALA A 62 4.17 10.13 10.03
CA ALA A 62 4.02 11.08 11.12
C ALA A 62 4.22 10.41 12.49
N GLU A 63 3.68 9.20 12.64
CA GLU A 63 3.72 8.49 13.91
C GLU A 63 5.09 7.89 14.21
N ALA A 64 5.79 7.42 13.17
CA ALA A 64 7.20 7.07 13.25
C ALA A 64 8.05 8.28 13.67
N SER A 65 7.86 9.46 13.05
CA SER A 65 8.60 10.67 13.44
C SER A 65 8.40 11.01 14.91
N ARG A 66 7.16 10.95 15.41
CA ARG A 66 6.86 11.25 16.82
C ARG A 66 7.59 10.30 17.78
N TRP A 67 7.60 9.00 17.48
CA TRP A 67 8.24 8.01 18.35
C TRP A 67 9.77 8.04 18.28
N LEU A 68 10.34 8.32 17.11
CA LEU A 68 11.78 8.53 16.96
C LEU A 68 12.23 9.76 17.76
N ASP A 69 11.51 10.87 17.65
CA ASP A 69 11.77 12.11 18.40
C ASP A 69 11.67 11.89 19.92
N ALA A 70 10.62 11.20 20.37
CA ALA A 70 10.45 10.83 21.79
C ALA A 70 11.60 9.97 22.35
N MET A 71 12.35 9.27 21.49
CA MET A 71 13.51 8.45 21.84
C MET A 71 14.85 9.16 21.57
N GLY A 72 14.83 10.43 21.15
CA GLY A 72 16.04 11.17 20.79
C GLY A 72 16.78 10.57 19.59
N ILE A 73 16.05 9.98 18.65
CA ILE A 73 16.59 9.46 17.38
C ILE A 73 16.22 10.46 16.28
N GLU A 74 17.25 11.07 15.69
CA GLU A 74 17.08 12.05 14.62
C GLU A 74 16.48 11.40 13.36
N SER A 75 15.40 11.98 12.84
CA SER A 75 14.83 11.56 11.56
C SER A 75 15.54 12.27 10.41
N ARG A 76 16.07 11.50 9.46
CA ARG A 76 16.66 12.03 8.22
C ARG A 76 15.89 11.56 7.00
N PHE A 77 15.69 12.46 6.05
CA PHE A 77 15.05 12.15 4.77
C PHE A 77 16.03 12.42 3.64
N ILE A 78 16.14 11.45 2.72
CA ILE A 78 16.99 11.52 1.52
C ILE A 78 16.07 11.17 0.34
N ASP A 79 15.93 12.08 -0.62
CA ASP A 79 15.05 11.93 -1.78
C ASP A 79 13.59 11.56 -1.42
N GLY A 80 13.08 12.10 -0.31
CA GLY A 80 11.72 11.83 0.17
C GLY A 80 11.56 10.50 0.92
N LEU A 81 12.60 9.66 0.98
CA LEU A 81 12.62 8.42 1.77
C LEU A 81 13.22 8.66 3.14
N ARG A 82 12.67 8.04 4.17
CA ARG A 82 13.23 8.09 5.53
C ARG A 82 14.44 7.16 5.62
N ALA A 83 15.63 7.73 5.70
CA ALA A 83 16.82 6.97 6.04
C ALA A 83 16.61 6.28 7.39
N THR A 84 16.88 4.98 7.44
CA THR A 84 16.56 4.12 8.57
C THR A 84 17.83 3.41 9.02
N ASP A 85 18.47 3.88 10.08
CA ASP A 85 19.67 3.25 10.65
C ASP A 85 19.31 2.14 11.66
N GLU A 86 20.33 1.53 12.28
CA GLU A 86 20.17 0.43 13.24
C GLU A 86 19.33 0.83 14.46
N ARG A 87 19.35 2.11 14.84
CA ARG A 87 18.57 2.63 15.97
C ARG A 87 17.12 2.90 15.57
N ALA A 88 16.91 3.40 14.36
CA ALA A 88 15.60 3.74 13.84
C ALA A 88 14.79 2.48 13.46
N LEU A 89 15.42 1.44 12.91
CA LEU A 89 14.71 0.27 12.38
C LEU A 89 13.77 -0.40 13.39
N PRO A 90 14.18 -0.75 14.64
CA PRO A 90 13.28 -1.36 15.60
C PRO A 90 12.07 -0.49 15.94
N VAL A 91 12.26 0.84 16.00
CA VAL A 91 11.18 1.80 16.25
C VAL A 91 10.23 1.84 15.08
N ILE A 92 10.73 1.89 13.85
CA ILE A 92 9.92 1.85 12.63
C ILE A 92 9.08 0.58 12.57
N VAL A 93 9.69 -0.58 12.80
CA VAL A 93 8.97 -1.88 12.81
C VAL A 93 7.88 -1.89 13.88
N ALA A 94 8.20 -1.49 15.12
CA ALA A 94 7.24 -1.46 16.23
C ALA A 94 6.08 -0.48 15.97
N VAL A 95 6.36 0.68 15.38
CA VAL A 95 5.33 1.69 15.09
C VAL A 95 4.46 1.26 13.91
N PHE A 96 5.06 0.77 12.83
CA PHE A 96 4.31 0.38 11.63
C PHE A 96 3.53 -0.91 11.85
N ALA A 97 4.21 -2.02 12.16
CA ALA A 97 3.57 -3.34 12.30
C ALA A 97 2.81 -3.51 13.62
N GLY A 98 3.19 -2.76 14.66
CA GLY A 98 2.51 -2.72 15.95
C GLY A 98 1.48 -1.60 16.02
N LEU A 99 1.92 -0.39 16.37
CA LEU A 99 1.01 0.67 16.80
C LEU A 99 0.00 1.10 15.72
N VAL A 100 0.49 1.48 14.53
CA VAL A 100 -0.37 2.01 13.45
C VAL A 100 -1.24 0.90 12.89
N ASN A 101 -0.65 -0.26 12.58
CA ASN A 101 -1.38 -1.42 12.09
C ASN A 101 -2.54 -1.82 13.03
N LYS A 102 -2.28 -1.96 14.33
CA LYS A 102 -3.32 -2.37 15.28
C LYS A 102 -4.38 -1.30 15.54
N ARG A 103 -4.05 -0.01 15.40
CA ARG A 103 -5.06 1.07 15.42
C ARG A 103 -6.01 0.98 14.23
N ILE A 104 -5.49 0.75 13.02
CA ILE A 104 -6.31 0.57 11.81
C ILE A 104 -7.19 -0.68 11.93
N VAL A 105 -6.61 -1.81 12.36
CA VAL A 105 -7.36 -3.05 12.61
C VAL A 105 -8.47 -2.81 13.63
N SER A 106 -8.19 -2.13 14.75
CA SER A 106 -9.19 -1.80 15.75
C SER A 106 -10.30 -0.90 15.20
N ALA A 107 -9.97 0.09 14.37
CA ALA A 107 -10.94 1.00 13.78
C ALA A 107 -11.86 0.30 12.77
N LEU A 108 -11.30 -0.57 11.91
CA LEU A 108 -12.07 -1.40 10.99
C LEU A 108 -13.01 -2.37 11.72
N ASN A 109 -12.52 -3.00 12.80
CA ASN A 109 -13.33 -3.87 13.63
C ASN A 109 -14.49 -3.10 14.30
N ALA A 110 -14.22 -1.89 14.80
CA ALA A 110 -15.25 -1.01 15.36
C ALA A 110 -16.28 -0.58 14.29
N ALA A 111 -15.85 -0.43 13.04
CA ALA A 111 -16.72 -0.15 11.89
C ALA A 111 -17.50 -1.39 11.40
N GLY A 112 -17.30 -2.56 12.02
CA GLY A 112 -18.05 -3.80 11.73
C GLY A 112 -17.43 -4.66 10.63
N ALA A 113 -16.19 -4.40 10.20
CA ALA A 113 -15.41 -5.36 9.43
C ALA A 113 -14.75 -6.41 10.35
N ARG A 114 -14.17 -7.46 9.77
CA ARG A 114 -13.30 -8.40 10.49
C ARG A 114 -11.87 -8.18 10.04
N ALA A 115 -11.13 -7.25 10.64
CA ALA A 115 -9.77 -6.92 10.20
C ALA A 115 -8.70 -7.76 10.90
N ALA A 116 -7.67 -8.14 10.15
CA ALA A 116 -6.47 -8.82 10.66
C ALA A 116 -5.22 -8.16 10.08
N GLY A 117 -4.26 -7.85 10.94
CA GLY A 117 -3.09 -7.07 10.56
C GLY A 117 -1.81 -7.89 10.47
N LEU A 118 -1.06 -7.69 9.39
CA LEU A 118 0.24 -8.28 9.09
C LEU A 118 1.24 -7.22 8.61
N SER A 119 2.47 -7.65 8.40
CA SER A 119 3.55 -6.92 7.75
C SER A 119 4.03 -7.69 6.52
N GLY A 120 4.86 -7.07 5.68
CA GLY A 120 5.53 -7.75 4.59
C GLY A 120 6.49 -8.86 5.04
N ALA A 121 6.91 -8.90 6.31
CA ALA A 121 7.69 -10.00 6.86
C ALA A 121 6.85 -11.25 7.17
N ASP A 122 5.56 -11.07 7.50
CA ASP A 122 4.69 -12.19 7.86
C ASP A 122 4.43 -13.06 6.64
N GLY A 123 4.73 -14.36 6.76
CA GLY A 123 4.61 -15.29 5.63
C GLY A 123 5.53 -14.97 4.45
N ARG A 124 6.56 -14.13 4.66
CA ARG A 124 7.45 -13.63 3.59
C ARG A 124 6.68 -12.90 2.49
N THR A 125 5.71 -12.07 2.87
CA THR A 125 4.79 -11.38 1.95
C THR A 125 5.47 -10.36 1.03
N LEU A 126 6.52 -9.65 1.47
CA LEU A 126 7.17 -8.58 0.69
C LEU A 126 8.69 -8.69 0.76
N GLU A 127 9.25 -9.31 -0.28
CA GLU A 127 10.69 -9.46 -0.47
C GLU A 127 11.29 -8.18 -1.04
N CYS A 128 12.43 -7.79 -0.50
CA CYS A 128 13.14 -6.58 -0.87
C CYS A 128 14.63 -6.85 -1.09
N GLU A 129 15.25 -5.93 -1.82
CA GLU A 129 16.70 -5.71 -1.78
C GLU A 129 17.01 -4.43 -1.01
N GLN A 130 18.23 -4.29 -0.50
CA GLN A 130 18.67 -3.03 0.10
C GLN A 130 18.65 -1.93 -0.96
N ARG A 131 17.91 -0.84 -0.71
CA ARG A 131 17.74 0.26 -1.67
C ARG A 131 19.08 0.88 -2.02
N ARG A 132 19.76 1.47 -1.02
CA ARG A 132 21.08 2.11 -1.14
C ARG A 132 21.76 2.15 0.24
N PRO A 133 23.09 2.00 0.34
CA PRO A 133 23.79 2.00 1.63
C PRO A 133 23.51 3.24 2.50
N GLU A 134 23.43 4.43 1.90
CA GLU A 134 23.20 5.69 2.60
C GLU A 134 21.80 5.83 3.24
N LEU A 135 20.83 5.01 2.80
CA LEU A 135 19.50 4.95 3.39
C LEU A 135 19.41 3.95 4.55
N GLY A 136 20.45 3.13 4.77
CA GLY A 136 20.46 2.08 5.79
C GLY A 136 19.51 0.92 5.46
N PHE A 137 18.62 0.59 6.38
CA PHE A 137 17.62 -0.48 6.30
C PHE A 137 16.35 -0.04 5.57
N VAL A 138 16.52 0.56 4.40
CA VAL A 138 15.42 0.86 3.48
C VAL A 138 15.44 -0.14 2.34
N GLY A 139 14.30 -0.77 2.08
CA GLY A 139 14.14 -1.79 1.05
C GLY A 139 13.51 -1.27 -0.24
N THR A 140 13.94 -1.83 -1.36
CA THR A 140 13.19 -1.78 -2.62
C THR A 140 12.47 -3.11 -2.78
N PRO A 141 11.14 -3.16 -2.89
CA PRO A 141 10.47 -4.42 -3.14
C PRO A 141 10.88 -5.00 -4.50
N VAL A 142 11.10 -6.31 -4.53
CA VAL A 142 11.48 -7.07 -5.75
C VAL A 142 10.56 -8.25 -6.00
N ALA A 143 9.83 -8.70 -4.98
CA ALA A 143 8.76 -9.68 -5.11
C ALA A 143 7.72 -9.48 -4.00
N ALA A 144 6.47 -9.84 -4.30
CA ALA A 144 5.41 -9.96 -3.31
C ALA A 144 4.76 -11.34 -3.40
N HIS A 145 4.60 -11.97 -2.24
CA HIS A 145 4.06 -13.32 -2.09
C HIS A 145 2.69 -13.22 -1.39
N PRO A 146 1.58 -13.35 -2.14
CA PRO A 146 0.26 -12.96 -1.66
C PRO A 146 -0.38 -14.00 -0.72
N GLU A 147 0.23 -15.16 -0.50
CA GLU A 147 -0.38 -16.32 0.14
C GLU A 147 -0.96 -16.00 1.52
N ALA A 148 -0.22 -15.28 2.36
CA ALA A 148 -0.69 -14.89 3.70
C ALA A 148 -1.85 -13.89 3.64
N VAL A 149 -1.77 -12.92 2.72
CA VAL A 149 -2.80 -11.89 2.49
C VAL A 149 -4.10 -12.54 2.00
N LEU A 150 -3.99 -13.41 1.00
CA LEU A 150 -5.12 -14.11 0.41
C LEU A 150 -5.75 -15.11 1.39
N ALA A 151 -4.95 -15.80 2.21
CA ALA A 151 -5.48 -16.70 3.23
C ALA A 151 -6.37 -15.97 4.25
N LEU A 152 -5.98 -14.78 4.70
CA LEU A 152 -6.82 -13.95 5.57
C LEU A 152 -8.08 -13.48 4.85
N ARG A 153 -7.95 -12.98 3.62
CA ARG A 153 -9.07 -12.53 2.79
C ARG A 153 -10.10 -13.64 2.59
N ASP A 154 -9.64 -14.82 2.20
CA ASP A 154 -10.48 -15.98 1.90
C ASP A 154 -11.14 -16.54 3.17
N ALA A 155 -10.55 -16.33 4.35
CA ALA A 155 -11.17 -16.59 5.65
C ALA A 155 -12.19 -15.52 6.09
N GLY A 156 -12.44 -14.52 5.24
CA GLY A 156 -13.40 -13.44 5.48
C GLY A 156 -12.88 -12.36 6.42
N PHE A 157 -11.56 -12.13 6.44
CA PHE A 157 -10.96 -10.98 7.08
C PHE A 157 -10.58 -9.90 6.05
N VAL A 158 -10.58 -8.63 6.47
CA VAL A 158 -9.92 -7.52 5.75
C VAL A 158 -8.44 -7.52 6.15
N PRO A 159 -7.51 -7.90 5.26
CA PRO A 159 -6.08 -7.89 5.57
C PRO A 159 -5.56 -6.45 5.65
N VAL A 160 -4.75 -6.15 6.66
CA VAL A 160 -4.13 -4.83 6.86
C VAL A 160 -2.61 -5.00 6.87
N VAL A 161 -1.93 -4.61 5.80
CA VAL A 161 -0.49 -4.80 5.58
C VAL A 161 0.29 -3.53 5.93
N SER A 162 1.25 -3.67 6.84
CA SER A 162 2.22 -2.61 7.15
C SER A 162 3.44 -2.67 6.22
N PRO A 163 4.06 -1.52 5.88
CA PRO A 163 5.13 -1.44 4.88
C PRO A 163 6.51 -1.76 5.49
N VAL A 164 6.61 -2.94 6.09
CA VAL A 164 7.85 -3.53 6.58
C VAL A 164 8.11 -4.77 5.75
N GLY A 165 9.16 -4.76 4.95
CA GLY A 165 9.57 -5.89 4.11
C GLY A 165 10.70 -6.67 4.74
N TYR A 166 11.23 -7.62 3.98
CA TYR A 166 12.39 -8.40 4.38
C TYR A 166 13.39 -8.53 3.24
N VAL A 167 14.68 -8.59 3.56
CA VAL A 167 15.76 -8.96 2.65
C VAL A 167 16.23 -10.36 3.05
N PRO A 168 16.22 -11.35 2.14
CA PRO A 168 16.73 -12.69 2.45
C PRO A 168 18.16 -12.67 2.96
N ASN A 169 18.45 -13.43 4.01
CA ASN A 169 19.81 -13.60 4.55
C ASN A 169 19.97 -15.01 5.14
N GLU A 170 21.18 -15.56 5.08
CA GLU A 170 21.50 -16.93 5.52
C GLU A 170 21.23 -17.14 7.02
N ASP A 171 21.44 -16.11 7.83
CA ASP A 171 21.25 -16.14 9.29
C ASP A 171 19.83 -15.75 9.75
N GLY A 172 18.92 -15.53 8.79
CA GLY A 172 17.54 -15.08 9.02
C GLY A 172 17.25 -13.74 8.34
N ASP A 173 16.06 -13.60 7.80
CA ASP A 173 15.69 -12.45 6.97
C ASP A 173 15.86 -11.11 7.72
N GLN A 174 16.47 -10.13 7.06
CA GLN A 174 16.67 -8.78 7.58
C GLN A 174 15.43 -7.93 7.31
N LEU A 175 14.81 -7.39 8.37
CA LEU A 175 13.69 -6.47 8.21
C LEU A 175 14.14 -5.13 7.61
N VAL A 176 13.31 -4.55 6.76
CA VAL A 176 13.56 -3.25 6.13
C VAL A 176 12.31 -2.38 6.12
N ASN A 177 12.52 -1.08 6.24
CA ASN A 177 11.51 -0.06 6.01
C ASN A 177 11.24 0.08 4.51
N VAL A 178 9.98 0.05 4.09
CA VAL A 178 9.59 0.14 2.69
C VAL A 178 8.72 1.37 2.48
N ASN A 179 8.85 2.03 1.31
CA ASN A 179 7.90 3.07 0.94
C ASN A 179 6.49 2.45 0.86
N ALA A 180 5.55 3.04 1.58
CA ALA A 180 4.22 2.45 1.70
C ALA A 180 3.41 2.46 0.40
N ASP A 181 3.68 3.42 -0.49
CA ASP A 181 3.01 3.52 -1.78
C ASP A 181 3.58 2.48 -2.75
N GLU A 182 4.91 2.26 -2.77
CA GLU A 182 5.55 1.16 -3.51
C GLU A 182 5.07 -0.21 -3.00
N ALA A 183 5.01 -0.41 -1.68
CA ALA A 183 4.48 -1.63 -1.09
C ALA A 183 3.04 -1.89 -1.55
N ALA A 184 2.21 -0.86 -1.66
CA ALA A 184 0.84 -1.01 -2.15
C ALA A 184 0.77 -1.44 -3.61
N GLY A 185 1.61 -0.88 -4.48
CA GLY A 185 1.73 -1.29 -5.88
C GLY A 185 2.10 -2.77 -6.03
N TRP A 186 3.14 -3.21 -5.32
CA TRP A 186 3.59 -4.61 -5.34
C TRP A 186 2.56 -5.58 -4.78
N ILE A 187 1.91 -5.24 -3.66
CA ILE A 187 0.85 -6.07 -3.09
C ILE A 187 -0.34 -6.14 -4.04
N ALA A 188 -0.78 -5.01 -4.62
CA ALA A 188 -1.88 -4.96 -5.57
C ALA A 188 -1.62 -5.84 -6.80
N SER A 189 -0.43 -5.78 -7.36
CA SER A 189 -0.04 -6.67 -8.47
C SER A 189 -0.07 -8.14 -8.04
N ALA A 190 0.54 -8.49 -6.90
CA ALA A 190 0.64 -9.88 -6.48
C ALA A 190 -0.70 -10.54 -6.16
N VAL A 191 -1.71 -9.76 -5.77
CA VAL A 191 -3.07 -10.27 -5.51
C VAL A 191 -4.00 -10.20 -6.73
N ASP A 192 -3.47 -9.86 -7.90
CA ASP A 192 -4.23 -9.59 -9.13
C ASP A 192 -5.39 -8.61 -8.88
N ALA A 193 -5.08 -7.48 -8.24
CA ALA A 193 -6.08 -6.50 -7.83
C ALA A 193 -6.85 -5.95 -9.03
N ARG A 194 -8.17 -5.73 -8.87
CA ARG A 194 -8.96 -5.01 -9.88
C ARG A 194 -8.47 -3.58 -10.02
N GLU A 195 -8.16 -2.94 -8.88
CA GLU A 195 -7.77 -1.55 -8.82
C GLU A 195 -6.97 -1.30 -7.52
N LEU A 196 -6.08 -0.31 -7.57
CA LEU A 196 -5.36 0.23 -6.41
C LEU A 196 -5.76 1.68 -6.15
N VAL A 197 -6.31 1.97 -4.97
CA VAL A 197 -6.75 3.32 -4.60
C VAL A 197 -5.83 3.90 -3.53
N PHE A 198 -5.15 5.00 -3.86
CA PHE A 198 -4.40 5.83 -2.92
C PHE A 198 -5.32 6.87 -2.29
N LEU A 199 -5.73 6.62 -1.04
CA LEU A 199 -6.41 7.62 -0.22
C LEU A 199 -5.38 8.56 0.39
N THR A 200 -5.43 9.82 -0.02
CA THR A 200 -4.49 10.87 0.39
C THR A 200 -5.24 12.13 0.85
N ASP A 201 -4.51 13.17 1.23
CA ASP A 201 -5.01 14.49 1.64
C ASP A 201 -5.01 15.53 0.51
N VAL A 202 -5.01 15.07 -0.75
CA VAL A 202 -5.08 15.90 -1.95
C VAL A 202 -6.10 15.32 -2.92
N GLU A 203 -6.77 16.19 -3.68
CA GLU A 203 -7.84 15.82 -4.63
C GLU A 203 -7.36 14.91 -5.77
N GLY A 204 -6.09 14.96 -6.11
CA GLY A 204 -5.48 14.22 -7.20
C GLY A 204 -4.14 14.87 -7.59
N VAL A 205 -3.63 14.53 -8.78
CA VAL A 205 -2.48 15.22 -9.37
C VAL A 205 -2.97 16.51 -10.01
N ARG A 206 -2.42 17.64 -9.57
CA ARG A 206 -2.74 18.96 -10.14
C ARG A 206 -1.83 19.30 -11.30
N GLY A 207 -2.40 19.89 -12.35
CA GLY A 207 -1.68 20.45 -13.48
C GLY A 207 -1.06 21.81 -13.17
N ALA A 208 -0.39 22.39 -14.16
CA ALA A 208 0.21 23.72 -14.04
C ALA A 208 -0.84 24.85 -13.93
N ASP A 209 -2.09 24.57 -14.30
CA ASP A 209 -3.26 25.43 -14.14
C ASP A 209 -3.96 25.25 -12.78
N ASP A 210 -3.36 24.47 -11.87
CA ASP A 210 -3.91 24.09 -10.56
C ASP A 210 -5.19 23.25 -10.62
N ALA A 211 -5.61 22.78 -11.80
CA ALA A 211 -6.74 21.87 -11.95
C ALA A 211 -6.32 20.41 -11.72
N VAL A 212 -7.21 19.58 -11.18
CA VAL A 212 -6.96 18.13 -11.07
C VAL A 212 -7.00 17.52 -12.47
N ILE A 213 -5.96 16.77 -12.80
CA ILE A 213 -5.87 16.03 -14.07
C ILE A 213 -6.64 14.71 -13.89
N PRO A 214 -7.68 14.43 -14.69
CA PRO A 214 -8.48 13.22 -14.51
C PRO A 214 -7.74 11.92 -14.79
N GLU A 215 -6.79 11.94 -15.74
CA GLU A 215 -6.05 10.76 -16.19
C GLU A 215 -4.60 11.10 -16.50
N LEU A 216 -3.66 10.24 -16.08
CA LEU A 216 -2.24 10.38 -16.36
C LEU A 216 -1.61 9.05 -16.77
N ASP A 217 -0.79 9.11 -17.82
CA ASP A 217 0.09 8.03 -18.26
C ASP A 217 1.57 8.34 -17.94
N ALA A 218 2.45 7.39 -18.23
CA ALA A 218 3.89 7.53 -17.97
C ALA A 218 4.52 8.74 -18.68
N ALA A 219 4.09 9.04 -19.91
CA ALA A 219 4.57 10.18 -20.67
C ALA A 219 4.18 11.51 -20.01
N SER A 220 2.90 11.64 -19.65
CA SER A 220 2.35 12.86 -19.02
C SER A 220 2.96 13.11 -17.65
N VAL A 221 3.19 12.05 -16.86
CA VAL A 221 3.91 12.17 -15.58
C VAL A 221 5.35 12.65 -15.79
N GLY A 222 6.06 12.09 -16.78
CA GLY A 222 7.41 12.52 -17.13
C GLY A 222 7.48 14.00 -17.48
N ASP A 223 6.60 14.46 -18.37
CA ASP A 223 6.52 15.87 -18.79
C ASP A 223 6.22 16.81 -17.60
N LEU A 224 5.28 16.42 -16.73
CA LEU A 224 4.92 17.23 -15.56
C LEU A 224 6.03 17.25 -14.50
N ARG A 225 6.79 16.17 -14.38
CA ARG A 225 7.96 16.10 -13.49
C ARG A 225 9.09 16.98 -14.00
N ASP A 226 9.40 16.93 -15.29
CA ASP A 226 10.45 17.76 -15.91
C ASP A 226 10.14 19.25 -15.82
N ARG A 227 8.84 19.60 -15.86
CA ARG A 227 8.35 20.97 -15.64
C ARG A 227 8.28 21.38 -14.17
N GLY A 228 8.58 20.48 -13.24
CA GLY A 228 8.52 20.72 -11.80
C GLY A 228 7.10 20.84 -11.22
N VAL A 229 6.07 20.43 -11.96
CA VAL A 229 4.67 20.42 -11.50
C VAL A 229 4.44 19.27 -10.51
N ILE A 230 4.91 18.07 -10.85
CA ILE A 230 4.95 16.94 -9.92
C ILE A 230 6.23 17.05 -9.08
N ALA A 231 6.08 17.30 -7.78
CA ALA A 231 7.19 17.53 -6.86
C ALA A 231 6.94 16.91 -5.48
N GLY A 232 8.02 16.81 -4.69
CA GLY A 232 7.96 16.37 -3.29
C GLY A 232 7.32 15.00 -3.12
N GLY A 233 6.35 14.90 -2.21
CA GLY A 233 5.64 13.65 -1.91
C GLY A 233 4.75 13.12 -3.02
N MET A 234 4.49 13.90 -4.08
CA MET A 234 3.72 13.43 -5.24
C MET A 234 4.54 12.53 -6.16
N ILE A 235 5.85 12.77 -6.26
CA ILE A 235 6.76 11.93 -7.07
C ILE A 235 6.66 10.45 -6.71
N PRO A 236 6.86 10.03 -5.44
CA PRO A 236 6.76 8.60 -5.10
C PRO A 236 5.34 8.04 -5.27
N LYS A 237 4.29 8.87 -5.27
CA LYS A 237 2.91 8.42 -5.51
C LYS A 237 2.67 8.14 -6.98
N THR A 238 3.06 9.07 -7.85
CA THR A 238 2.95 8.88 -9.30
C THR A 238 3.85 7.74 -9.75
N ASP A 239 5.07 7.62 -9.21
CA ASP A 239 5.97 6.50 -9.51
C ASP A 239 5.33 5.15 -9.09
N ALA A 240 4.67 5.08 -7.93
CA ALA A 240 3.94 3.88 -7.51
C ALA A 240 2.70 3.58 -8.38
N CYS A 241 1.99 4.60 -8.86
CA CYS A 241 0.86 4.44 -9.78
C CYS A 241 1.32 3.93 -11.14
N LEU A 242 2.44 4.47 -11.66
CA LEU A 242 3.05 3.99 -12.91
C LEU A 242 3.54 2.56 -12.79
N LEU A 243 4.18 2.19 -11.67
CA LEU A 243 4.56 0.81 -11.41
C LEU A 243 3.33 -0.12 -11.39
N ALA A 244 2.24 0.27 -10.71
CA ALA A 244 1.01 -0.50 -10.71
C ALA A 244 0.44 -0.67 -12.14
N ALA A 245 0.45 0.41 -12.93
CA ALA A 245 0.00 0.41 -14.32
C ALA A 245 0.84 -0.51 -15.22
N GLU A 246 2.17 -0.51 -15.07
CA GLU A 246 3.10 -1.42 -15.75
C GLU A 246 2.82 -2.88 -15.39
N LEU A 247 2.43 -3.13 -14.12
CA LEU A 247 2.03 -4.43 -13.60
C LEU A 247 0.58 -4.80 -13.92
N GLY A 248 -0.12 -3.99 -14.73
CA GLY A 248 -1.47 -4.25 -15.22
C GLY A 248 -2.60 -3.89 -14.25
N VAL A 249 -2.32 -3.19 -13.16
CA VAL A 249 -3.31 -2.75 -12.16
C VAL A 249 -3.62 -1.26 -12.36
N PRO A 250 -4.86 -0.87 -12.74
CA PRO A 250 -5.25 0.53 -12.74
C PRO A 250 -5.17 1.10 -11.32
N SER A 251 -4.77 2.36 -11.21
CA SER A 251 -4.67 3.02 -9.90
C SER A 251 -5.24 4.43 -9.87
N HIS A 252 -5.69 4.84 -8.69
CA HIS A 252 -6.45 6.07 -8.48
C HIS A 252 -5.83 6.85 -7.31
N ILE A 253 -5.61 8.15 -7.47
CA ILE A 253 -5.27 9.05 -6.36
C ILE A 253 -6.50 9.91 -6.07
N ILE A 254 -7.04 9.80 -4.86
CA ILE A 254 -8.25 10.51 -4.42
C ILE A 254 -8.08 11.12 -3.02
N ASP A 255 -8.85 12.18 -2.74
CA ASP A 255 -8.90 12.79 -1.42
C ASP A 255 -9.77 11.97 -0.47
N GLY A 256 -9.14 11.34 0.52
CA GLY A 256 -9.81 10.54 1.54
C GLY A 256 -10.44 11.36 2.67
N ARG A 257 -10.29 12.69 2.69
CA ARG A 257 -10.84 13.54 3.78
C ARG A 257 -12.34 13.78 3.63
N GLU A 258 -12.89 13.55 2.45
CA GLU A 258 -14.32 13.66 2.19
C GLU A 258 -15.07 12.40 2.62
N ALA A 259 -16.23 12.58 3.24
CA ALA A 259 -17.10 11.47 3.59
C ALA A 259 -17.58 10.75 2.32
N GLY A 260 -17.49 9.42 2.32
CA GLY A 260 -17.86 8.56 1.20
C GLY A 260 -16.85 8.53 0.06
N ALA A 261 -15.68 9.17 0.18
CA ALA A 261 -14.70 9.30 -0.91
C ALA A 261 -14.34 7.95 -1.56
N LEU A 262 -14.19 6.89 -0.76
CA LEU A 262 -13.83 5.57 -1.26
C LEU A 262 -15.02 4.84 -1.91
N LEU A 263 -16.24 5.06 -1.41
CA LEU A 263 -17.47 4.50 -2.00
C LEU A 263 -17.78 5.16 -3.34
N ASP A 264 -17.60 6.48 -3.43
CA ASP A 264 -17.88 7.31 -4.60
C ASP A 264 -16.62 7.55 -5.46
N ARG A 265 -15.61 6.67 -5.36
CA ARG A 265 -14.28 6.87 -5.98
C ARG A 265 -14.29 6.98 -7.50
N GLU A 266 -15.30 6.42 -8.16
CA GLU A 266 -15.42 6.46 -9.62
C GLU A 266 -15.56 7.90 -10.12
N GLY A 267 -14.68 8.30 -11.05
CA GLY A 267 -14.66 9.67 -11.60
C GLY A 267 -14.11 10.74 -10.67
N ARG A 268 -13.52 10.36 -9.52
CA ARG A 268 -12.83 11.28 -8.60
C ARG A 268 -11.32 11.24 -8.82
N GLY A 269 -10.70 12.40 -8.61
CA GLY A 269 -9.25 12.55 -8.58
C GLY A 269 -8.54 12.23 -9.90
N THR A 270 -7.42 11.53 -9.81
CA THR A 270 -6.58 11.18 -10.96
C THR A 270 -6.47 9.68 -11.12
N VAL A 271 -6.77 9.18 -12.31
CA VAL A 271 -6.67 7.78 -12.70
C VAL A 271 -5.38 7.54 -13.48
N PHE A 272 -4.76 6.39 -13.25
CA PHE A 272 -3.63 5.87 -14.00
C PHE A 272 -4.08 4.55 -14.64
N PRO A 273 -4.35 4.54 -15.95
CA PRO A 273 -4.81 3.33 -16.64
C PRO A 273 -3.68 2.29 -16.74
N PRO A 274 -3.99 1.01 -16.94
CA PRO A 274 -2.96 -0.01 -17.14
C PRO A 274 -2.20 0.27 -18.44
N ALA A 275 -0.89 0.02 -18.44
CA ALA A 275 -0.02 0.33 -19.59
C ALA A 275 -0.35 -0.48 -20.87
N ASN A 276 -1.13 -1.56 -20.75
CA ASN A 276 -1.47 -2.49 -21.83
C ASN A 276 -2.99 -2.60 -22.09
N GLY A 277 -3.76 -1.56 -21.75
CA GLY A 277 -5.22 -1.49 -21.99
C GLY A 277 -5.60 -1.07 -23.41
#